data_AF-A0AAV7NTS8-F1
#
_entry.id   AF-A0AAV7NTS8-F1
#
_cell.length_a   1.000
_cell.length_b   1.000
_cell.length_c   1.000
_cell.angle_alpha   90.00
_cell.angle_beta   90.00
_cell.angle_gamma   90.00
#
_symmetry.space_group_name_H-M   'P 1'
#
loop_
_entity.id
_entity.type
_entity.pdbx_description
1 polymer ?
#
loop_
_entity_poly.entity_id
_entity_poly.type
_entity_poly.pdbx_seq_one_letter_code
_entity_poly.pdbx_strand_id
1 'polypeptide(L)'
;MGRSRSRSSSRSKHVKSSKHNKKRSRSRDKERVRKRSKSRESKRNRRRESRSRSRSNTAASVAAAAAAAAAARRERERERERERERERERERPVTPPERVDIFGRTLSKRSTVDEKQKREEEERKAEYERQRKLRQQEIEEKLIEEETARRVEELVAKRVEEELEKRKDEIEREVLRRVEEAKRIMEKQLLEELERQRQAELAAQKAREEEERAKREELERILEENNRKIADAQAKLAEEQLKIVEEQRKIHEERMKLEQERQRQQKEEQKIILGKGKSRPKLSFSLKTPD
;
A
#
# COMPACT_ATOMS: atom_id res chain seq x y z
N MET A 1 46.20 -44.78 15.11
CA MET A 1 46.71 -45.21 13.79
C MET A 1 46.23 -44.24 12.72
N GLY A 2 47.10 -43.83 11.77
CA GLY A 2 46.85 -42.95 10.60
C GLY A 2 46.64 -41.46 10.96
N ARG A 3 47.54 -40.48 10.77
CA ARG A 3 48.40 -40.04 9.63
C ARG A 3 47.66 -39.66 8.33
N SER A 4 47.30 -38.36 8.28
CA SER A 4 47.56 -37.39 7.19
C SER A 4 46.84 -37.52 5.83
N ARG A 5 46.24 -36.40 5.35
CA ARG A 5 46.63 -35.63 4.12
C ARG A 5 45.45 -34.94 3.40
N SER A 6 45.50 -33.60 3.43
CA SER A 6 45.52 -32.65 2.28
C SER A 6 44.53 -32.73 1.11
N ARG A 7 43.79 -31.62 0.95
CA ARG A 7 43.71 -30.69 -0.22
C ARG A 7 43.53 -31.27 -1.65
N SER A 8 42.54 -30.73 -2.38
CA SER A 8 42.56 -30.21 -3.79
C SER A 8 41.21 -30.50 -4.49
N SER A 9 40.81 -29.90 -5.60
CA SER A 9 40.73 -28.51 -6.04
C SER A 9 39.73 -28.49 -7.23
N SER A 10 39.07 -27.35 -7.43
CA SER A 10 38.72 -26.75 -8.74
C SER A 10 37.84 -27.50 -9.78
N ARG A 11 36.74 -26.82 -10.12
CA ARG A 11 36.39 -26.28 -11.47
C ARG A 11 35.77 -27.25 -12.49
N SER A 12 34.46 -27.07 -12.74
CA SER A 12 33.80 -27.53 -13.97
C SER A 12 33.36 -26.35 -14.83
N LYS A 13 33.50 -26.51 -16.15
CA LYS A 13 33.57 -25.48 -17.18
C LYS A 13 32.21 -25.16 -17.80
N HIS A 14 32.10 -23.92 -18.26
CA HIS A 14 31.09 -23.37 -19.16
C HIS A 14 31.25 -23.95 -20.57
N VAL A 15 30.15 -24.29 -21.27
CA VAL A 15 30.08 -24.31 -22.75
C VAL A 15 28.74 -23.72 -23.20
N LYS A 16 28.79 -22.86 -24.22
CA LYS A 16 27.66 -22.19 -24.90
C LYS A 16 27.39 -22.86 -26.25
N SER A 17 26.12 -22.97 -26.66
CA SER A 17 25.62 -22.95 -28.06
C SER A 17 24.08 -23.02 -27.97
N SER A 18 23.20 -22.56 -28.87
CA SER A 18 23.22 -22.04 -30.23
C SER A 18 21.88 -21.29 -30.46
N LYS A 19 21.79 -20.40 -31.46
CA LYS A 19 20.68 -19.48 -31.76
C LYS A 19 20.08 -19.81 -33.16
N HIS A 20 18.79 -19.49 -33.36
CA HIS A 20 17.96 -19.52 -34.62
C HIS A 20 17.23 -20.86 -34.91
N ASN A 21 16.01 -20.95 -35.50
CA ASN A 21 15.23 -20.06 -36.37
C ASN A 21 13.73 -20.47 -36.49
N LYS A 22 12.84 -19.47 -36.58
CA LYS A 22 11.59 -19.27 -37.40
C LYS A 22 10.64 -20.42 -37.89
N LYS A 23 9.34 -20.04 -37.83
CA LYS A 23 8.12 -20.48 -38.60
C LYS A 23 7.37 -21.70 -38.05
N ARG A 24 6.04 -21.90 -38.20
CA ARG A 24 4.82 -21.15 -38.58
C ARG A 24 3.76 -22.26 -38.71
N SER A 25 2.68 -22.26 -37.92
CA SER A 25 1.56 -23.20 -38.15
C SER A 25 0.22 -22.52 -37.93
N ARG A 26 -0.53 -22.36 -39.02
CA ARG A 26 -1.96 -22.02 -39.10
C ARG A 26 -2.78 -23.30 -39.13
N SER A 27 -3.94 -23.30 -38.48
CA SER A 27 -5.13 -24.14 -38.77
C SER A 27 -6.29 -23.51 -37.94
N ARG A 28 -7.58 -23.37 -38.31
CA ARG A 28 -8.54 -23.95 -39.27
C ARG A 28 -9.54 -22.82 -39.67
N ASP A 29 -9.99 -22.67 -40.93
CA ASP A 29 -11.26 -23.19 -41.51
C ASP A 29 -12.51 -22.97 -40.60
N LYS A 30 -13.70 -22.51 -41.00
CA LYS A 30 -14.36 -22.17 -42.29
C LYS A 30 -15.77 -21.63 -41.95
N GLU A 31 -16.46 -21.02 -42.93
CA GLU A 31 -17.90 -20.62 -42.96
C GLU A 31 -18.28 -19.38 -42.13
N ARG A 32 -19.13 -18.43 -42.57
CA ARG A 32 -20.21 -18.45 -43.58
C ARG A 32 -20.54 -17.01 -44.00
N VAL A 33 -20.78 -16.79 -45.29
CA VAL A 33 -21.17 -15.51 -45.91
C VAL A 33 -22.70 -15.37 -45.85
N ARG A 34 -23.24 -14.17 -45.58
CA ARG A 34 -24.17 -13.39 -46.46
C ARG A 34 -25.19 -12.49 -45.73
N LYS A 35 -25.28 -11.25 -46.27
CA LYS A 35 -26.39 -10.25 -46.29
C LYS A 35 -26.62 -9.45 -45.01
N ARG A 36 -27.09 -8.19 -45.02
CA ARG A 36 -27.25 -7.07 -45.97
C ARG A 36 -27.75 -5.92 -45.07
N SER A 37 -27.34 -4.71 -45.38
CA SER A 37 -27.53 -3.44 -44.64
C SER A 37 -28.98 -3.08 -44.28
N LYS A 38 -29.18 -2.43 -43.11
CA LYS A 38 -30.08 -1.26 -42.88
C LYS A 38 -30.03 -0.72 -41.43
N SER A 39 -29.52 0.51 -41.31
CA SER A 39 -30.08 1.70 -40.63
C SER A 39 -30.67 1.66 -39.19
N ARG A 40 -30.15 2.61 -38.39
CA ARG A 40 -30.75 3.45 -37.33
C ARG A 40 -30.89 2.91 -35.89
N GLU A 41 -30.16 3.62 -35.03
CA GLU A 41 -30.51 4.11 -33.70
C GLU A 41 -31.29 3.19 -32.75
N SER A 42 -30.64 2.79 -31.65
CA SER A 42 -31.06 3.16 -30.28
C SER A 42 -30.47 2.23 -29.23
N LYS A 43 -29.77 2.84 -28.26
CA LYS A 43 -29.58 2.35 -26.88
C LYS A 43 -28.69 1.11 -26.70
N ARG A 44 -27.37 1.32 -26.81
CA ARG A 44 -26.40 0.51 -26.05
C ARG A 44 -26.05 1.21 -24.74
N ASN A 45 -26.78 0.78 -23.72
CA ASN A 45 -26.38 0.82 -22.33
C ASN A 45 -25.04 0.07 -22.20
N ARG A 46 -23.92 0.80 -22.12
CA ARG A 46 -22.63 0.28 -21.64
C ARG A 46 -22.11 1.23 -20.59
N ARG A 47 -22.58 0.97 -19.37
CA ARG A 47 -21.89 1.10 -18.09
C ARG A 47 -20.37 1.04 -18.31
N ARG A 48 -19.76 2.21 -18.52
CA ARG A 48 -18.31 2.37 -18.60
C ARG A 48 -17.88 2.64 -17.17
N GLU A 49 -17.61 1.54 -16.48
CA GLU A 49 -16.95 1.51 -15.19
C GLU A 49 -15.55 2.11 -15.33
N SER A 50 -15.46 3.45 -15.32
CA SER A 50 -14.19 4.16 -15.16
C SER A 50 -13.99 4.40 -13.67
N ARG A 51 -13.66 3.32 -12.98
CA ARG A 51 -13.26 3.31 -11.58
C ARG A 51 -12.05 4.25 -11.42
N SER A 52 -12.29 5.33 -10.70
CA SER A 52 -11.40 6.44 -10.40
C SER A 52 -10.03 5.95 -9.93
N ARG A 53 -9.00 6.08 -10.78
CA ARG A 53 -7.61 6.10 -10.32
C ARG A 53 -7.29 7.54 -9.94
N SER A 54 -7.62 7.90 -8.71
CA SER A 54 -7.17 9.13 -8.07
C SER A 54 -5.64 9.10 -7.95
N ARG A 55 -4.95 9.68 -8.93
CA ARG A 55 -3.57 10.15 -8.82
C ARG A 55 -3.60 11.66 -9.03
N SER A 56 -3.13 12.38 -8.03
CA SER A 56 -3.08 13.84 -7.90
C SER A 56 -2.50 14.53 -9.15
N ASN A 57 -3.36 15.15 -9.97
CA ASN A 57 -3.03 16.01 -11.11
C ASN A 57 -3.20 17.51 -10.76
N THR A 58 -2.75 17.92 -9.57
CA THR A 58 -2.77 19.33 -9.13
C THR A 58 -1.82 20.19 -9.96
N ALA A 59 -0.63 19.68 -10.31
CA ALA A 59 0.33 20.43 -11.12
C ALA A 59 -0.16 20.70 -12.56
N ALA A 60 -0.79 19.72 -13.21
CA ALA A 60 -1.29 19.86 -14.58
C ALA A 60 -2.49 20.82 -14.67
N SER A 61 -3.36 20.84 -13.64
CA SER A 61 -4.49 21.77 -13.56
C SER A 61 -4.05 23.20 -13.26
N VAL A 62 -3.05 23.38 -12.38
CA VAL A 62 -2.45 24.69 -12.10
C VAL A 62 -1.70 25.24 -13.33
N ALA A 63 -0.97 24.39 -14.06
CA ALA A 63 -0.31 24.80 -15.30
C ALA A 63 -1.30 25.23 -16.40
N ALA A 64 -2.43 24.51 -16.54
CA ALA A 64 -3.49 24.89 -17.48
C ALA A 64 -4.17 26.21 -17.10
N ALA A 65 -4.42 26.44 -15.80
CA ALA A 65 -4.97 27.70 -15.30
C ALA A 65 -4.00 28.88 -15.50
N ALA A 66 -2.70 28.68 -15.27
CA ALA A 66 -1.66 29.68 -15.50
C ALA A 66 -1.53 30.04 -17.00
N ALA A 67 -1.61 29.04 -17.89
CA ALA A 67 -1.61 29.26 -19.34
C ALA A 67 -2.84 30.05 -19.81
N ALA A 68 -4.01 29.77 -19.26
CA ALA A 68 -5.24 30.54 -19.55
C ALA A 68 -5.15 31.99 -19.05
N ALA A 69 -4.59 32.21 -17.86
CA ALA A 69 -4.37 33.55 -17.31
C ALA A 69 -3.36 34.36 -18.15
N ALA A 70 -2.28 33.71 -18.62
CA ALA A 70 -1.30 34.33 -19.51
C ALA A 70 -1.90 34.71 -20.87
N ALA A 71 -2.77 33.87 -21.43
CA ALA A 71 -3.48 34.15 -22.67
C ALA A 71 -4.43 35.37 -22.52
N ALA A 72 -5.20 35.43 -21.44
CA ALA A 72 -6.10 36.55 -21.15
C ALA A 72 -5.35 37.87 -20.95
N ARG A 73 -4.17 37.85 -20.33
CA ARG A 73 -3.32 39.05 -20.16
C ARG A 73 -2.82 39.58 -21.51
N ARG A 74 -2.42 38.69 -22.42
CA ARG A 74 -1.94 39.03 -23.76
C ARG A 74 -3.05 39.59 -24.66
N GLU A 75 -4.28 39.14 -24.47
CA GLU A 75 -5.45 39.67 -25.19
C GLU A 75 -5.77 41.12 -24.76
N ARG A 76 -5.76 41.39 -23.44
CA ARG A 76 -5.95 42.76 -22.92
C ARG A 76 -4.87 43.73 -23.38
N GLU A 77 -3.64 43.28 -23.52
CA GLU A 77 -2.53 44.11 -24.01
C GLU A 77 -2.71 44.48 -25.49
N ARG A 78 -3.14 43.52 -26.33
CA ARG A 78 -3.48 43.76 -27.74
C ARG A 78 -4.68 44.70 -27.90
N GLU A 79 -5.66 44.62 -27.01
CA GLU A 79 -6.82 45.51 -27.02
C GLU A 79 -6.42 46.96 -26.72
N ARG A 80 -5.57 47.16 -25.70
CA ARG A 80 -4.98 48.48 -25.39
C ARG A 80 -4.14 49.05 -26.53
N GLU A 81 -3.40 48.21 -27.24
CA GLU A 81 -2.61 48.64 -28.39
C GLU A 81 -3.49 49.13 -29.55
N ARG A 82 -4.58 48.41 -29.85
CA ARG A 82 -5.58 48.83 -30.84
C ARG A 82 -6.28 50.13 -30.47
N GLU A 83 -6.53 50.34 -29.17
CA GLU A 83 -7.14 51.58 -28.67
C GLU A 83 -6.20 52.77 -28.87
N ARG A 84 -4.90 52.60 -28.56
CA ARG A 84 -3.86 53.61 -28.84
C ARG A 84 -3.69 53.90 -30.32
N GLU A 85 -3.82 52.91 -31.18
CA GLU A 85 -3.74 53.09 -32.64
C GLU A 85 -4.91 53.93 -33.17
N ARG A 86 -6.13 53.68 -32.67
CA ARG A 86 -7.32 54.49 -32.98
C ARG A 86 -7.22 55.93 -32.49
N GLU A 87 -6.61 56.14 -31.33
CA GLU A 87 -6.36 57.47 -30.79
C GLU A 87 -5.37 58.24 -31.68
N ARG A 88 -4.29 57.58 -32.14
CA ARG A 88 -3.32 58.16 -33.09
C ARG A 88 -3.94 58.48 -34.46
N GLU A 89 -4.87 57.66 -34.96
CA GLU A 89 -5.59 57.97 -36.20
C GLU A 89 -6.50 59.19 -36.06
N ARG A 90 -7.10 59.40 -34.88
CA ARG A 90 -7.94 60.58 -34.60
C ARG A 90 -7.12 61.86 -34.43
N GLU A 91 -5.89 61.76 -33.94
CA GLU A 91 -5.01 62.90 -33.70
C GLU A 91 -4.14 63.28 -34.91
N ARG A 92 -4.27 62.60 -36.07
CA ARG A 92 -3.47 62.93 -37.26
C ARG A 92 -3.95 64.27 -37.86
N PRO A 93 -3.16 65.35 -37.83
CA PRO A 93 -3.60 66.64 -38.35
C PRO A 93 -3.66 66.60 -39.88
N VAL A 94 -4.82 66.90 -40.45
CA VAL A 94 -5.00 67.05 -41.90
C VAL A 94 -4.44 68.43 -42.30
N THR A 95 -3.24 68.47 -42.88
CA THR A 95 -2.67 69.70 -43.45
C THR A 95 -3.48 70.13 -44.69
N PRO A 96 -3.94 71.40 -44.79
CA PRO A 96 -4.60 71.90 -45.99
C PRO A 96 -3.62 71.99 -47.17
N PRO A 97 -4.03 71.73 -48.43
CA PRO A 97 -3.14 71.82 -49.58
C PRO A 97 -2.75 73.28 -49.87
N GLU A 98 -1.48 73.52 -50.19
CA GLU A 98 -0.96 74.81 -50.64
C GLU A 98 -1.71 75.28 -51.90
N ARG A 99 -2.20 76.53 -51.89
CA ARG A 99 -2.77 77.17 -53.08
C ARG A 99 -1.65 77.56 -54.04
N VAL A 100 -1.66 76.93 -55.21
CA VAL A 100 -0.80 77.25 -56.36
C VAL A 100 -1.55 78.20 -57.29
N ASP A 101 -0.87 79.23 -57.81
CA ASP A 101 -1.43 80.17 -58.79
C ASP A 101 -1.43 79.55 -60.22
N ILE A 102 -2.20 80.14 -61.14
CA ILE A 102 -2.60 79.64 -62.46
C ILE A 102 -1.44 79.22 -63.40
N PHE A 103 -0.19 79.61 -63.09
CA PHE A 103 1.02 79.18 -63.82
C PHE A 103 1.87 78.10 -63.12
N GLY A 104 1.35 77.45 -62.08
CA GLY A 104 1.99 76.28 -61.45
C GLY A 104 3.32 76.58 -60.75
N ARG A 105 3.62 77.86 -60.45
CA ARG A 105 4.79 78.25 -59.66
C ARG A 105 4.37 78.49 -58.22
N THR A 106 5.01 77.79 -57.28
CA THR A 106 4.93 78.14 -55.86
C THR A 106 5.48 79.56 -55.70
N LEU A 107 4.74 80.44 -55.01
CA LEU A 107 5.17 81.83 -54.80
C LEU A 107 6.43 81.84 -53.95
N SER A 108 7.55 81.89 -54.67
CA SER A 108 8.92 81.94 -54.23
C SER A 108 9.17 83.14 -53.32
N LYS A 109 8.98 82.96 -52.02
CA LYS A 109 9.77 83.66 -51.00
C LYS A 109 11.11 82.94 -50.88
N ARG A 110 12.04 83.08 -51.82
CA ARG A 110 13.29 82.29 -51.80
C ARG A 110 14.50 83.06 -51.28
N SER A 111 14.71 84.35 -51.57
CA SER A 111 15.95 85.03 -51.12
C SER A 111 15.96 85.51 -49.66
N THR A 112 14.86 86.06 -49.13
CA THR A 112 14.78 86.48 -47.72
C THR A 112 14.46 85.34 -46.76
N VAL A 113 13.96 84.22 -47.30
CA VAL A 113 13.73 82.99 -46.56
C VAL A 113 15.02 82.17 -46.53
N ASP A 114 15.84 82.14 -47.57
CA ASP A 114 17.14 81.45 -47.54
C ASP A 114 18.13 82.10 -46.54
N GLU A 115 18.17 83.43 -46.42
CA GLU A 115 19.01 84.09 -45.39
C GLU A 115 18.46 83.91 -43.97
N LYS A 116 17.14 83.98 -43.81
CA LYS A 116 16.50 83.63 -42.54
C LYS A 116 16.66 82.15 -42.21
N GLN A 117 16.67 81.27 -43.20
CA GLN A 117 16.91 79.84 -43.05
C GLN A 117 18.36 79.56 -42.71
N LYS A 118 19.34 80.28 -43.27
CA LYS A 118 20.75 80.16 -42.84
C LYS A 118 20.95 80.61 -41.41
N ARG A 119 20.33 81.73 -41.01
CA ARG A 119 20.36 82.21 -39.62
C ARG A 119 19.59 81.29 -38.68
N GLU A 120 18.43 80.78 -39.08
CA GLU A 120 17.66 79.76 -38.35
C GLU A 120 18.38 78.41 -38.33
N GLU A 121 19.17 78.05 -39.35
CA GLU A 121 19.98 76.83 -39.38
C GLU A 121 21.21 76.95 -38.49
N GLU A 122 21.83 78.13 -38.43
CA GLU A 122 22.90 78.44 -37.49
C GLU A 122 22.38 78.48 -36.05
N GLU A 123 21.20 79.08 -35.83
CA GLU A 123 20.50 79.04 -34.55
C GLU A 123 20.09 77.60 -34.19
N ARG A 124 19.59 76.79 -35.15
CA ARG A 124 19.32 75.36 -34.96
C ARG A 124 20.59 74.55 -34.70
N LYS A 125 21.71 74.88 -35.33
CA LYS A 125 23.02 74.25 -35.07
C LYS A 125 23.52 74.62 -33.68
N ALA A 126 23.40 75.88 -33.28
CA ALA A 126 23.75 76.35 -31.94
C ALA A 126 22.83 75.75 -30.87
N GLU A 127 21.53 75.62 -31.15
CA GLU A 127 20.57 74.91 -30.30
C GLU A 127 20.88 73.42 -30.23
N TYR A 128 21.26 72.78 -31.35
CA TYR A 128 21.67 71.38 -31.36
C TYR A 128 22.98 71.17 -30.59
N GLU A 129 23.94 72.10 -30.67
CA GLU A 129 25.16 72.08 -29.85
C GLU A 129 24.86 72.32 -28.36
N ARG A 130 23.93 73.22 -28.02
CA ARG A 130 23.45 73.40 -26.65
C ARG A 130 22.75 72.14 -26.14
N GLN A 131 21.88 71.52 -26.94
CA GLN A 131 21.24 70.25 -26.61
C GLN A 131 22.25 69.11 -26.45
N ARG A 132 23.30 69.07 -27.28
CA ARG A 132 24.38 68.08 -27.15
C ARG A 132 25.15 68.27 -25.85
N LYS A 133 25.47 69.51 -25.47
CA LYS A 133 26.13 69.82 -24.19
C LYS A 133 25.24 69.49 -22.99
N LEU A 134 23.95 69.81 -23.05
CA LEU A 134 22.97 69.41 -22.02
C LEU A 134 22.90 67.89 -21.88
N ARG A 135 22.81 67.14 -23.00
CA ARG A 135 22.83 65.67 -22.97
C ARG A 135 24.14 65.11 -22.39
N GLN A 136 25.28 65.74 -22.65
CA GLN A 136 26.56 65.33 -22.07
C GLN A 136 26.58 65.57 -20.56
N GLN A 137 26.15 66.75 -20.11
CA GLN A 137 26.01 67.07 -18.69
C GLN A 137 25.02 66.13 -18.01
N GLU A 138 23.88 65.82 -18.62
CA GLU A 138 22.91 64.85 -18.09
C GLU A 138 23.49 63.43 -17.99
N ILE A 139 24.36 63.01 -18.92
CA ILE A 139 25.02 61.70 -18.86
C ILE A 139 26.07 61.69 -17.74
N GLU A 140 26.87 62.75 -17.62
CA GLU A 140 27.87 62.89 -16.56
C GLU A 140 27.22 62.96 -15.18
N GLU A 141 26.14 63.74 -15.03
CA GLU A 141 25.34 63.81 -13.81
C GLU A 141 24.74 62.45 -13.46
N LYS A 142 24.15 61.73 -14.43
CA LYS A 142 23.64 60.37 -14.20
C LYS A 142 24.74 59.39 -13.78
N LEU A 143 25.95 59.48 -14.34
CA LEU A 143 27.06 58.63 -13.94
C LEU A 143 27.50 58.92 -12.50
N ILE A 144 27.52 60.19 -12.09
CA ILE A 144 27.84 60.60 -10.72
C ILE A 144 26.72 60.19 -9.75
N GLU A 145 25.45 60.36 -10.13
CA GLU A 145 24.29 59.89 -9.37
C GLU A 145 24.30 58.36 -9.22
N GLU A 146 24.62 57.63 -10.27
CA GLU A 146 24.78 56.17 -10.21
C GLU A 146 25.95 55.76 -9.31
N GLU A 147 27.09 56.45 -9.39
CA GLU A 147 28.24 56.15 -8.54
C GLU A 147 27.95 56.45 -7.05
N THR A 148 27.26 57.55 -6.77
CA THR A 148 26.85 57.89 -5.40
C THR A 148 25.78 56.94 -4.88
N ALA A 149 24.80 56.56 -5.70
CA ALA A 149 23.82 55.53 -5.37
C ALA A 149 24.50 54.18 -5.06
N ARG A 150 25.49 53.77 -5.86
CA ARG A 150 26.28 52.55 -5.63
C ARG A 150 27.06 52.61 -4.31
N ARG A 151 27.71 53.74 -4.00
CA ARG A 151 28.43 53.89 -2.72
C ARG A 151 27.49 53.82 -1.52
N VAL A 152 26.29 54.41 -1.63
CA VAL A 152 25.27 54.32 -0.58
C VAL A 152 24.77 52.88 -0.44
N GLU A 153 24.47 52.21 -1.55
CA GLU A 153 24.05 50.80 -1.56
C GLU A 153 25.10 49.89 -0.92
N GLU A 154 26.38 50.07 -1.25
CA GLU A 154 27.47 49.30 -0.63
C GLU A 154 27.58 49.56 0.88
N LEU A 155 27.44 50.79 1.34
CA LEU A 155 27.47 51.11 2.78
C LEU A 155 26.28 50.52 3.52
N VAL A 156 25.10 50.52 2.89
CA VAL A 156 23.90 49.89 3.44
C VAL A 156 24.08 48.37 3.46
N ALA A 157 24.54 47.77 2.37
CA ALA A 157 24.79 46.34 2.29
C ALA A 157 25.81 45.88 3.35
N LYS A 158 26.93 46.59 3.50
CA LYS A 158 27.95 46.30 4.53
C LYS A 158 27.37 46.40 5.94
N ARG A 159 26.61 47.46 6.25
CA ARG A 159 25.97 47.59 7.58
C ARG A 159 24.95 46.49 7.85
N VAL A 160 24.11 46.14 6.87
CA VAL A 160 23.13 45.06 6.99
C VAL A 160 23.84 43.72 7.16
N GLU A 161 24.92 43.48 6.42
CA GLU A 161 25.72 42.27 6.53
C GLU A 161 26.37 42.12 7.92
N GLU A 162 26.95 43.20 8.46
CA GLU A 162 27.51 43.22 9.82
C GLU A 162 26.42 43.00 10.89
N GLU A 163 25.23 43.57 10.72
CA GLU A 163 24.10 43.37 11.63
C GLU A 163 23.55 41.94 11.57
N LEU A 164 23.44 41.39 10.37
CA LEU A 164 23.06 39.99 10.19
C LEU A 164 24.13 39.09 10.78
N GLU A 165 25.42 39.35 10.55
CA GLU A 165 26.51 38.54 11.06
C GLU A 165 26.55 38.43 12.58
N LYS A 166 26.28 39.53 13.29
CA LYS A 166 26.13 39.49 14.75
C LYS A 166 24.96 38.60 15.21
N ARG A 167 23.89 38.53 14.40
CA ARG A 167 22.69 37.73 14.68
C ARG A 167 22.73 36.32 14.05
N LYS A 168 23.65 36.04 13.12
CA LYS A 168 23.77 34.77 12.39
C LYS A 168 23.93 33.63 13.39
N ASP A 169 24.86 33.75 14.32
CA ASP A 169 25.10 32.70 15.32
C ASP A 169 23.88 32.43 16.21
N GLU A 170 23.13 33.47 16.59
CA GLU A 170 21.93 33.32 17.41
C GLU A 170 20.80 32.64 16.62
N ILE A 171 20.59 33.08 15.38
CA ILE A 171 19.62 32.50 14.46
C ILE A 171 19.99 31.05 14.16
N GLU A 172 21.25 30.76 13.87
CA GLU A 172 21.75 29.42 13.60
C GLU A 172 21.55 28.49 14.80
N ARG A 173 21.88 28.94 16.01
CA ARG A 173 21.62 28.16 17.23
C ARG A 173 20.13 27.88 17.42
N GLU A 174 19.27 28.85 17.17
CA GLU A 174 17.82 28.65 17.31
C GLU A 174 17.26 27.71 16.23
N VAL A 175 17.71 27.85 14.98
CA VAL A 175 17.37 26.94 13.89
C VAL A 175 17.83 25.53 14.20
N LEU A 176 19.07 25.36 14.67
CA LEU A 176 19.61 24.05 15.08
C LEU A 176 18.78 23.45 16.21
N ARG A 177 18.42 24.22 17.25
CA ARG A 177 17.55 23.74 18.34
C ARG A 177 16.20 23.27 17.83
N ARG A 178 15.52 24.05 16.98
CA ARG A 178 14.21 23.67 16.41
C ARG A 178 14.32 22.42 15.54
N VAL A 179 15.39 22.29 14.76
CA VAL A 179 15.65 21.10 13.94
C VAL A 179 15.93 19.88 14.80
N GLU A 180 16.72 20.02 15.88
CA GLU A 180 16.98 18.93 16.83
C GLU A 180 15.71 18.52 17.58
N GLU A 181 14.88 19.46 18.01
CA GLU A 181 13.59 19.18 18.63
C GLU A 181 12.66 18.45 17.68
N ALA A 182 12.56 18.91 16.42
CA ALA A 182 11.78 18.24 15.39
C ALA A 182 12.31 16.82 15.11
N LYS A 183 13.63 16.65 15.00
CA LYS A 183 14.26 15.32 14.86
C LYS A 183 13.95 14.42 16.05
N ARG A 184 14.07 14.91 17.28
CA ARG A 184 13.76 14.15 18.50
C ARG A 184 12.30 13.72 18.55
N ILE A 185 11.36 14.58 18.14
CA ILE A 185 9.93 14.23 18.08
C ILE A 185 9.71 13.12 17.05
N MET A 186 10.28 13.27 15.84
CA MET A 186 10.16 12.26 14.79
C MET A 186 10.81 10.93 15.20
N GLU A 187 12.00 10.96 15.79
CA GLU A 187 12.71 9.77 16.28
C GLU A 187 11.93 9.06 17.39
N LYS A 188 11.36 9.80 18.34
CA LYS A 188 10.51 9.23 19.39
C LYS A 188 9.27 8.55 18.81
N GLN A 189 8.57 9.22 17.88
CA GLN A 189 7.41 8.65 17.21
C GLN A 189 7.77 7.38 16.45
N LEU A 190 8.88 7.38 15.71
CA LEU A 190 9.35 6.21 14.97
C LEU A 190 9.72 5.05 15.89
N LEU A 191 10.41 5.32 17.01
CA LEU A 191 10.76 4.30 18.00
C LEU A 191 9.51 3.72 18.66
N GLU A 192 8.56 4.55 19.05
CA GLU A 192 7.29 4.12 19.66
C GLU A 192 6.46 3.27 18.69
N GLU A 193 6.41 3.64 17.42
CA GLU A 193 5.76 2.83 16.38
C GLU A 193 6.45 1.47 16.18
N LEU A 194 7.78 1.43 16.17
CA LEU A 194 8.54 0.18 16.06
C LEU A 194 8.35 -0.72 17.29
N GLU A 195 8.34 -0.16 18.49
CA GLU A 195 8.08 -0.90 19.72
C GLU A 195 6.67 -1.46 19.74
N ARG A 196 5.66 -0.67 19.34
CA ARG A 196 4.28 -1.16 19.19
C ARG A 196 4.19 -2.30 18.17
N GLN A 197 4.86 -2.18 17.03
CA GLN A 197 4.87 -3.24 16.02
C GLN A 197 5.51 -4.52 16.56
N ARG A 198 6.65 -4.43 17.24
CA ARG A 198 7.30 -5.59 17.87
C ARG A 198 6.43 -6.23 18.95
N GLN A 199 5.81 -5.42 19.81
CA GLN A 199 4.90 -5.93 20.84
C GLN A 199 3.67 -6.60 20.23
N ALA A 200 3.09 -6.01 19.17
CA ALA A 200 1.97 -6.59 18.45
C ALA A 200 2.35 -7.92 17.77
N GLU A 201 3.54 -8.00 17.18
CA GLU A 201 4.03 -9.24 16.56
C GLU A 201 4.25 -10.34 17.62
N LEU A 202 4.91 -10.01 18.74
CA LEU A 202 5.08 -10.96 19.84
C LEU A 202 3.76 -11.38 20.47
N ALA A 203 2.81 -10.46 20.64
CA ALA A 203 1.47 -10.76 21.14
C ALA A 203 0.70 -11.65 20.16
N ALA A 204 0.80 -11.40 18.86
CA ALA A 204 0.18 -12.24 17.83
C ALA A 204 0.81 -13.64 17.78
N GLN A 205 2.13 -13.76 17.96
CA GLN A 205 2.81 -15.04 18.05
C GLN A 205 2.37 -15.82 19.30
N LYS A 206 2.32 -15.15 20.46
CA LYS A 206 1.83 -15.76 21.71
C LYS A 206 0.38 -16.20 21.60
N ALA A 207 -0.50 -15.38 21.05
CA ALA A 207 -1.91 -15.73 20.85
C ALA A 207 -2.06 -16.96 19.93
N ARG A 208 -1.28 -17.05 18.85
CA ARG A 208 -1.25 -18.23 17.99
C ARG A 208 -0.74 -19.47 18.72
N GLU A 209 0.31 -19.32 19.52
CA GLU A 209 0.84 -20.42 20.33
C GLU A 209 -0.17 -20.89 21.39
N GLU A 210 -0.86 -19.97 22.07
CA GLU A 210 -1.91 -20.28 23.03
C GLU A 210 -3.11 -20.98 22.36
N GLU A 211 -3.53 -20.55 21.16
CA GLU A 211 -4.55 -21.25 20.39
C GLU A 211 -4.12 -22.66 19.99
N GLU A 212 -2.86 -22.86 19.59
CA GLU A 212 -2.34 -24.19 19.29
C GLU A 212 -2.24 -25.07 20.54
N ARG A 213 -1.82 -24.50 21.67
CA ARG A 213 -1.79 -25.21 22.96
C ARG A 213 -3.20 -25.60 23.40
N ALA A 214 -4.16 -24.69 23.33
CA ALA A 214 -5.56 -24.98 23.65
C ALA A 214 -6.13 -26.11 22.75
N LYS A 215 -5.81 -26.11 21.45
CA LYS A 215 -6.20 -27.21 20.55
C LYS A 215 -5.54 -28.53 20.93
N ARG A 216 -4.27 -28.52 21.37
CA ARG A 216 -3.57 -29.73 21.83
C ARG A 216 -4.18 -30.26 23.12
N GLU A 217 -4.45 -29.40 24.08
CA GLU A 217 -5.11 -29.75 25.35
C GLU A 217 -6.52 -30.29 25.10
N GLU A 218 -7.27 -29.71 24.16
CA GLU A 218 -8.59 -30.22 23.77
C GLU A 218 -8.50 -31.61 23.14
N LEU A 219 -7.53 -31.84 22.24
CA LEU A 219 -7.28 -33.16 21.66
C LEU A 219 -6.85 -34.18 22.71
N GLU A 220 -5.96 -33.79 23.63
CA GLU A 220 -5.52 -34.65 24.74
C GLU A 220 -6.70 -35.03 25.63
N ARG A 221 -7.56 -34.08 25.97
CA ARG A 221 -8.80 -34.34 26.72
C ARG A 221 -9.71 -35.33 26.01
N ILE A 222 -9.89 -35.19 24.69
CA ILE A 222 -10.71 -36.13 23.90
C ILE A 222 -10.07 -37.53 23.90
N LEU A 223 -8.75 -37.62 23.77
CA LEU A 223 -8.03 -38.90 23.80
C LEU A 223 -8.12 -39.55 25.18
N GLU A 224 -7.99 -38.79 26.26
CA GLU A 224 -8.19 -39.28 27.62
C GLU A 224 -9.61 -39.81 27.82
N GLU A 225 -10.63 -39.07 27.41
CA GLU A 225 -12.02 -39.50 27.52
C GLU A 225 -12.29 -40.76 26.68
N ASN A 226 -11.67 -40.88 25.50
CA ASN A 226 -11.77 -42.08 24.67
C ASN A 226 -11.07 -43.28 25.35
N ASN A 227 -9.86 -43.09 25.85
CA ASN A 227 -9.11 -44.12 26.57
C ASN A 227 -9.85 -44.58 27.83
N ARG A 228 -10.46 -43.66 28.59
CA ARG A 228 -11.33 -44.01 29.73
C ARG A 228 -12.51 -44.87 29.29
N LYS A 229 -13.20 -44.51 28.21
CA LYS A 229 -14.31 -45.33 27.67
C LYS A 229 -13.85 -46.72 27.24
N ILE A 230 -12.67 -46.84 26.62
CA ILE A 230 -12.10 -48.14 26.25
C ILE A 230 -11.76 -48.95 27.51
N ALA A 231 -11.11 -48.33 28.49
CA ALA A 231 -10.76 -48.99 29.75
C ALA A 231 -12.01 -49.46 30.50
N ASP A 232 -13.05 -48.63 30.59
CA ASP A 232 -14.33 -48.97 31.22
C ASP A 232 -15.04 -50.12 30.47
N ALA A 233 -15.00 -50.11 29.14
CA ALA A 233 -15.56 -51.19 28.34
C ALA A 233 -14.80 -52.51 28.53
N GLN A 234 -13.47 -52.46 28.56
CA GLN A 234 -12.63 -53.62 28.84
C GLN A 234 -12.84 -54.16 30.26
N ALA A 235 -12.98 -53.26 31.26
CA ALA A 235 -13.25 -53.63 32.64
C ALA A 235 -14.61 -54.34 32.78
N LYS A 236 -15.65 -53.84 32.09
CA LYS A 236 -16.96 -54.49 32.05
C LYS A 236 -16.90 -55.88 31.41
N LEU A 237 -16.21 -56.02 30.28
CA LEU A 237 -16.02 -57.32 29.63
C LEU A 237 -15.26 -58.30 30.54
N ALA A 238 -14.23 -57.84 31.25
CA ALA A 238 -13.50 -58.65 32.20
C ALA A 238 -14.37 -59.05 33.41
N GLU A 239 -15.21 -58.15 33.91
CA GLU A 239 -16.16 -58.43 34.99
C GLU A 239 -17.21 -59.47 34.56
N GLU A 240 -17.74 -59.36 33.35
CA GLU A 240 -18.66 -60.35 32.78
C GLU A 240 -18.00 -61.73 32.61
N GLN A 241 -16.76 -61.77 32.10
CA GLN A 241 -15.99 -63.01 32.02
C GLN A 241 -15.77 -63.65 33.39
N LEU A 242 -15.42 -62.86 34.41
CA LEU A 242 -15.28 -63.33 35.78
C LEU A 242 -16.60 -63.89 36.33
N LYS A 243 -17.73 -63.21 36.11
CA LYS A 243 -19.07 -63.69 36.52
C LYS A 243 -19.41 -65.03 35.89
N ILE A 244 -19.12 -65.22 34.60
CA ILE A 244 -19.34 -66.51 33.91
C ILE A 244 -18.50 -67.62 34.55
N VAL A 245 -17.23 -67.35 34.86
CA VAL A 245 -16.35 -68.33 35.52
C VAL A 245 -16.83 -68.65 36.93
N GLU A 246 -17.25 -67.65 37.70
CA GLU A 246 -17.84 -67.84 39.03
C GLU A 246 -19.14 -68.65 38.98
N GLU A 247 -19.99 -68.40 37.99
CA GLU A 247 -21.23 -69.15 37.78
C GLU A 247 -20.94 -70.60 37.38
N GLN A 248 -19.99 -70.82 36.46
CA GLN A 248 -19.54 -72.17 36.11
C GLN A 248 -18.98 -72.91 37.33
N ARG A 249 -18.22 -72.22 38.19
CA ARG A 249 -17.73 -72.78 39.46
C ARG A 249 -18.88 -73.15 40.40
N LYS A 250 -19.89 -72.29 40.55
CA LYS A 250 -21.09 -72.58 41.35
C LYS A 250 -21.86 -73.79 40.81
N ILE A 251 -22.09 -73.85 39.51
CA ILE A 251 -22.74 -75.00 38.85
C ILE A 251 -21.95 -76.29 39.10
N HIS A 252 -20.62 -76.22 39.02
CA HIS A 252 -19.77 -77.39 39.31
C HIS A 252 -19.85 -77.80 40.79
N GLU A 253 -19.80 -76.85 41.72
CA GLU A 253 -19.96 -77.11 43.15
C GLU A 253 -21.35 -77.71 43.47
N GLU A 254 -22.41 -77.22 42.84
CA GLU A 254 -23.77 -77.77 42.95
C GLU A 254 -23.88 -79.17 42.35
N ARG A 255 -23.29 -79.42 41.18
CA ARG A 255 -23.24 -80.77 40.58
C ARG A 255 -22.53 -81.77 41.49
N MET A 256 -21.39 -81.38 42.07
CA MET A 256 -20.65 -82.23 43.00
C MET A 256 -21.47 -82.51 44.27
N LYS A 257 -22.20 -81.53 44.81
CA LYS A 257 -23.10 -81.74 45.95
C LYS A 257 -24.24 -82.70 45.60
N LEU A 258 -24.89 -82.49 44.46
CA LEU A 258 -26.00 -83.34 44.01
C LEU A 258 -25.55 -84.78 43.72
N GLU A 259 -24.33 -84.95 43.19
CA GLU A 259 -23.72 -86.26 43.01
C GLU A 259 -23.38 -86.93 44.34
N GLN A 260 -22.81 -86.19 45.30
CA GLN A 260 -22.59 -86.70 46.66
C GLN A 260 -23.90 -87.09 47.35
N GLU A 261 -24.97 -86.30 47.18
CA GLU A 261 -26.30 -86.63 47.69
C GLU A 261 -26.86 -87.88 47.02
N ARG A 262 -26.79 -88.02 45.69
CA ARG A 262 -27.17 -89.28 45.00
C ARG A 262 -26.37 -90.48 45.49
N GLN A 263 -25.07 -90.34 45.71
CA GLN A 263 -24.24 -91.43 46.24
C GLN A 263 -24.62 -91.77 47.69
N ARG A 264 -24.96 -90.77 48.52
CA ARG A 264 -25.47 -90.99 49.87
C ARG A 264 -26.82 -91.70 49.85
N GLN A 265 -27.75 -91.25 49.01
CA GLN A 265 -29.05 -91.90 48.80
C GLN A 265 -28.88 -93.33 48.32
N GLN A 266 -28.03 -93.59 47.31
CA GLN A 266 -27.73 -94.96 46.86
C GLN A 266 -27.14 -95.82 47.97
N LYS A 267 -26.23 -95.28 48.80
CA LYS A 267 -25.69 -96.01 49.97
C LYS A 267 -26.77 -96.27 51.02
N GLU A 268 -27.67 -95.32 51.26
CA GLU A 268 -28.80 -95.45 52.18
C GLU A 268 -29.84 -96.46 51.65
N GLU A 269 -30.20 -96.40 50.38
CA GLU A 269 -31.06 -97.36 49.69
C GLU A 269 -30.43 -98.76 49.71
N GLN A 270 -29.15 -98.90 49.36
CA GLN A 270 -28.42 -100.16 49.49
C GLN A 270 -28.43 -100.65 50.94
N LYS A 271 -28.29 -99.76 51.92
CA LYS A 271 -28.32 -100.12 53.34
C LYS A 271 -29.72 -100.56 53.80
N ILE A 272 -30.79 -99.96 53.26
CA ILE A 272 -32.18 -100.37 53.47
C ILE A 272 -32.41 -101.76 52.87
N ILE A 273 -31.98 -102.00 51.62
CA ILE A 273 -32.13 -103.28 50.91
C ILE A 273 -31.28 -104.39 51.56
N LEU A 274 -30.04 -104.08 51.95
CA LEU A 274 -29.11 -105.01 52.59
C LEU A 274 -29.42 -105.25 54.08
N GLY A 275 -30.43 -104.57 54.65
CA GLY A 275 -30.91 -104.77 56.03
C GLY A 275 -29.91 -104.44 57.14
N LYS A 276 -28.83 -103.71 56.85
CA LYS A 276 -27.80 -103.36 57.84
C LYS A 276 -28.18 -102.11 58.63
N GLY A 277 -28.43 -102.31 59.92
CA GLY A 277 -28.75 -101.24 60.87
C GLY A 277 -30.25 -100.96 60.94
N LYS A 278 -30.99 -101.79 61.70
CA LYS A 278 -32.38 -101.60 62.16
C LYS A 278 -33.42 -101.10 61.11
N SER A 279 -33.12 -101.17 59.81
CA SER A 279 -33.92 -100.59 58.73
C SER A 279 -35.09 -101.45 58.27
N ARG A 280 -35.09 -102.75 58.61
CA ARG A 280 -36.16 -103.68 58.28
C ARG A 280 -37.37 -103.39 59.19
N PRO A 281 -38.50 -102.87 58.69
CA PRO A 281 -39.67 -102.63 59.52
C PRO A 281 -40.10 -103.94 60.18
N LYS A 282 -40.31 -103.91 61.49
CA LYS A 282 -40.80 -105.07 62.25
C LYS A 282 -42.24 -105.34 61.81
N LEU A 283 -42.39 -106.22 60.83
CA LEU A 283 -43.67 -106.85 60.51
C LEU A 283 -44.05 -107.75 61.68
N SER A 284 -44.94 -107.26 62.55
CA SER A 284 -45.60 -108.07 63.57
C SER A 284 -46.64 -108.94 62.88
N PHE A 285 -46.28 -110.18 62.55
CA PHE A 285 -47.26 -111.20 62.15
C PHE A 285 -47.89 -111.76 63.43
N SER A 286 -49.16 -111.42 63.66
CA SER A 286 -49.98 -112.16 64.62
C SER A 286 -50.28 -113.54 64.05
N LEU A 287 -49.59 -114.58 64.53
CA LEU A 287 -50.05 -115.95 64.36
C LEU A 287 -51.31 -116.11 65.20
N LYS A 288 -52.48 -116.12 64.55
CA LYS A 288 -53.69 -116.67 65.14
C LYS A 288 -53.62 -118.19 65.01
N THR A 289 -53.50 -118.86 66.14
CA THR A 289 -53.74 -120.29 66.32
C THR A 289 -54.59 -120.46 67.58
N PRO A 290 -55.33 -121.54 67.75
CA PRO A 290 -56.47 -122.03 66.96
C PRO A 290 -57.73 -122.15 67.84
N ASP A 291 -58.91 -122.34 67.23
CA ASP A 291 -60.06 -123.06 67.81
C ASP A 291 -60.76 -123.81 66.66
#